data_AF-M7YI94-F1
#
_entry.id   AF-M7YI94-F1
#
_cell.length_a   1.000
_cell.length_b   1.000
_cell.length_c   1.000
_cell.angle_alpha   90.00
_cell.angle_beta   90.00
_cell.angle_gamma   90.00
#
_symmetry.space_group_name_H-M   'P 1'
#
loop_
_entity.id
_entity.type
_entity.pdbx_description
1 polymer ?
#
loop_
_entity_poly.entity_id
_entity_poly.type
_entity_poly.pdbx_seq_one_letter_code
_entity_poly.pdbx_strand_id
1 'polypeptide(L)'
;MAAPVTVYGPAISPAVARVAACLLEKDVAFQLEAVDMSKGEHKSPSFLKLQPFGQVPAFKDHLTTVFGRLAIAFQLTFAPLMGMATDMAVVEQNEAKLAKVLDVYERRLAESQYFAGDEFTLADLVHMPNTDLLVSKTGKAGLITERKNLSRWWDEVSARPSWKKLAFAPLLEIPQDHMAIAENERKLQQVLNVYDEILSKNEYLAGDEFTLADLSHLPDSQYIVSSERGRKLFTSRRNVARWFDKISRRKAWEQVVKMQMEHPGAFE
;
A
#
# COMPACT_ATOMS: atom_id res chain seq x y z
N MET A 1 -11.95 -22.04 19.53
CA MET A 1 -11.17 -20.80 19.35
C MET A 1 -10.94 -20.63 17.86
N ALA A 2 -11.30 -19.48 17.28
CA ALA A 2 -11.04 -19.22 15.86
C ALA A 2 -9.52 -19.24 15.61
N ALA A 3 -9.09 -19.81 14.48
CA ALA A 3 -7.67 -19.84 14.14
C ALA A 3 -7.15 -18.39 13.99
N PRO A 4 -5.97 -18.06 14.54
CA PRO A 4 -5.42 -16.71 14.46
C PRO A 4 -5.14 -16.34 13.00
N VAL A 5 -5.42 -15.08 12.65
CA VAL A 5 -5.08 -14.52 11.34
C VAL A 5 -3.57 -14.69 11.13
N THR A 6 -3.13 -15.21 9.99
CA THR A 6 -1.70 -15.27 9.68
C THR A 6 -1.33 -14.14 8.73
N VAL A 7 -0.38 -13.30 9.17
CA VAL A 7 0.21 -12.21 8.39
C VAL A 7 1.56 -12.69 7.90
N TYR A 8 1.79 -12.67 6.60
CA TYR A 8 3.06 -13.07 6.03
C TYR A 8 3.84 -11.85 5.55
N GLY A 9 5.07 -11.71 5.99
CA GLY A 9 5.99 -10.71 5.49
C GLY A 9 6.98 -10.18 6.53
N PRO A 10 8.04 -9.51 6.08
CA PRO A 10 8.98 -8.83 6.97
C PRO A 10 8.27 -7.70 7.72
N ALA A 11 8.45 -7.61 9.03
CA ALA A 11 7.82 -6.59 9.86
C ALA A 11 8.25 -5.16 9.46
N ILE A 12 9.42 -5.02 8.84
CA ILE A 12 9.94 -3.74 8.36
C ILE A 12 9.14 -3.21 7.16
N SER A 13 8.43 -4.05 6.39
CA SER A 13 7.56 -3.58 5.30
C SER A 13 6.49 -2.61 5.83
N PRO A 14 6.35 -1.39 5.27
CA PRO A 14 5.31 -0.44 5.69
C PRO A 14 3.89 -1.02 5.62
N ALA A 15 3.63 -1.88 4.64
CA ALA A 15 2.33 -2.52 4.46
C ALA A 15 2.07 -3.62 5.49
N VAL A 16 3.08 -4.42 5.85
CA VAL A 16 2.99 -5.43 6.92
C VAL A 16 2.82 -4.73 8.27
N ALA A 17 3.62 -3.71 8.55
CA ALA A 17 3.57 -2.91 9.77
C ALA A 17 2.18 -2.27 9.98
N ARG A 18 1.59 -1.70 8.92
CA ARG A 18 0.24 -1.11 8.98
C ARG A 18 -0.81 -2.13 9.39
N VAL A 19 -0.79 -3.33 8.81
CA VAL A 19 -1.80 -4.34 9.14
C VAL A 19 -1.57 -4.95 10.52
N ALA A 20 -0.32 -5.21 10.90
CA ALA A 20 0.00 -5.64 12.26
C ALA A 20 -0.51 -4.63 13.30
N ALA A 21 -0.28 -3.33 13.07
CA ALA A 21 -0.76 -2.28 13.97
C ALA A 21 -2.30 -2.24 14.04
N CYS A 22 -3.01 -2.39 12.90
CA CYS A 22 -4.47 -2.48 12.88
C CYS A 22 -5.00 -3.68 13.69
N LEU A 23 -4.36 -4.85 13.58
CA LEU A 23 -4.77 -6.06 14.29
C LEU A 23 -4.56 -5.91 15.81
N LEU A 24 -3.42 -5.33 16.22
CA LEU A 24 -3.13 -5.03 17.63
C LEU A 24 -4.09 -4.01 18.23
N GLU A 25 -4.39 -2.92 17.53
CA GLU A 25 -5.36 -1.90 17.98
C GLU A 25 -6.79 -2.43 18.08
N LYS A 26 -7.08 -3.60 17.49
CA LYS A 26 -8.39 -4.27 17.55
C LYS A 26 -8.40 -5.51 18.44
N ASP A 27 -7.32 -5.75 19.18
CA ASP A 27 -7.14 -6.95 20.01
C ASP A 27 -7.37 -8.27 19.23
N VAL A 28 -7.05 -8.27 17.93
CA VAL A 28 -7.16 -9.46 17.08
C VAL A 28 -5.85 -10.24 17.15
N ALA A 29 -5.92 -11.45 17.70
CA ALA A 29 -4.78 -12.37 17.72
C ALA A 29 -4.34 -12.75 16.30
N PHE A 30 -3.07 -12.56 16.01
CA PHE A 30 -2.46 -12.93 14.73
C PHE A 30 -1.07 -13.55 14.93
N GLN A 31 -0.64 -14.29 13.92
CA GLN A 31 0.73 -14.80 13.80
C GLN A 31 1.44 -14.08 12.66
N LEU A 32 2.66 -13.60 12.91
CA LEU A 32 3.54 -13.09 11.86
C LEU A 32 4.43 -14.24 11.37
N GLU A 33 4.30 -14.60 10.10
CA GLU A 33 5.18 -15.57 9.45
C GLU A 33 6.23 -14.81 8.62
N ALA A 34 7.50 -15.01 8.98
CA ALA A 34 8.62 -14.34 8.34
C ALA A 34 8.73 -14.76 6.87
N VAL A 35 9.08 -13.79 6.02
CA VAL A 35 9.34 -14.00 4.60
C VAL A 35 10.63 -13.28 4.27
N ASP A 36 11.67 -14.03 3.94
CA ASP A 36 12.96 -13.48 3.56
C ASP A 36 12.89 -12.95 2.11
N MET A 37 12.83 -11.62 1.97
CA MET A 37 12.68 -11.02 0.64
C MET A 37 13.98 -11.09 -0.16
N SER A 38 15.15 -11.00 0.49
CA SER A 38 16.44 -11.04 -0.23
C SER A 38 16.74 -12.42 -0.81
N LYS A 39 16.28 -13.49 -0.14
CA LYS A 39 16.36 -14.86 -0.69
C LYS A 39 15.26 -15.19 -1.70
N GLY A 40 14.37 -14.24 -1.99
CA GLY A 40 13.26 -14.49 -2.88
C GLY A 40 12.22 -15.45 -2.29
N GLU A 41 12.09 -15.59 -0.97
CA GLU A 41 11.10 -16.52 -0.37
C GLU A 41 9.66 -16.11 -0.70
N HIS A 42 9.42 -14.81 -0.78
CA HIS A 42 8.19 -14.26 -1.33
C HIS A 42 7.91 -14.77 -2.78
N LYS A 43 8.92 -15.14 -3.54
CA LYS A 43 8.78 -15.74 -4.88
C LYS A 43 8.72 -17.28 -4.86
N SER A 44 8.84 -17.93 -3.70
CA SER A 44 8.82 -19.39 -3.60
C SER A 44 7.45 -19.98 -4.00
N PRO A 45 7.39 -21.19 -4.59
CA PRO A 45 6.13 -21.83 -4.94
C PRO A 45 5.15 -22.00 -3.76
N SER A 46 5.66 -22.19 -2.54
CA SER A 46 4.85 -22.25 -1.32
C SER A 46 4.23 -20.90 -0.97
N PHE A 47 5.00 -19.81 -1.10
CA PHE A 47 4.51 -18.47 -0.83
C PHE A 47 3.54 -17.97 -1.91
N LEU A 48 3.82 -18.26 -3.18
CA LEU A 48 2.96 -17.89 -4.30
C LEU A 48 1.57 -18.52 -4.24
N LYS A 49 1.41 -19.66 -3.55
CA LYS A 49 0.09 -20.23 -3.25
C LYS A 49 -0.72 -19.38 -2.27
N LEU A 50 -0.06 -18.62 -1.40
CA LEU A 50 -0.68 -17.73 -0.42
C LEU A 50 -0.89 -16.33 -1.01
N GLN A 51 0.11 -15.84 -1.72
CA GLN A 51 0.13 -14.54 -2.36
C GLN A 51 0.79 -14.66 -3.73
N PRO A 52 0.00 -14.78 -4.81
CA PRO A 52 0.52 -15.13 -6.13
C PRO A 52 1.45 -14.09 -6.76
N PHE A 53 1.83 -13.02 -6.07
CA PHE A 53 2.73 -11.96 -6.58
C PHE A 53 4.11 -12.03 -6.04
N GLY A 54 4.26 -12.83 -4.99
CA GLY A 54 5.35 -12.68 -4.07
C GLY A 54 5.50 -11.23 -3.67
N GLN A 55 4.47 -10.70 -3.05
CA GLN A 55 4.51 -9.41 -2.36
C GLN A 55 4.11 -9.65 -0.92
N VAL A 56 4.42 -8.71 -0.06
CA VAL A 56 4.06 -8.74 1.35
C VAL A 56 3.31 -7.45 1.68
N PRO A 57 2.28 -7.49 2.55
CA PRO A 57 1.82 -8.64 3.30
C PRO A 57 0.98 -9.64 2.47
N ALA A 58 0.99 -10.92 2.89
CA ALA A 58 -0.09 -11.85 2.60
C ALA A 58 -0.94 -12.09 3.86
N PHE A 59 -2.22 -12.36 3.68
CA PHE A 59 -3.12 -12.71 4.79
C PHE A 59 -3.80 -14.03 4.53
N LYS A 60 -3.86 -14.86 5.57
CA LYS A 60 -4.69 -16.06 5.59
C LYS A 60 -5.72 -15.91 6.71
N ASP A 61 -6.98 -15.77 6.29
CA ASP A 61 -8.18 -15.89 7.13
C ASP A 61 -9.18 -16.79 6.40
N HIS A 62 -10.12 -17.40 7.12
CA HIS A 62 -11.14 -18.31 6.61
C HIS A 62 -12.10 -17.68 5.58
N LEU A 63 -12.01 -16.37 5.32
CA LEU A 63 -12.84 -15.66 4.34
C LEU A 63 -12.00 -14.69 3.47
N THR A 64 -11.85 -15.08 2.20
CA THR A 64 -11.64 -14.23 1.00
C THR A 64 -10.29 -13.52 0.82
N THR A 65 -9.53 -14.00 -0.17
CA THR A 65 -8.29 -13.42 -0.71
C THR A 65 -8.58 -12.19 -1.61
N VAL A 66 -8.09 -11.00 -1.24
CA VAL A 66 -8.34 -9.68 -1.90
C VAL A 66 -7.37 -9.39 -3.06
N PHE A 67 -7.04 -10.37 -3.91
CA PHE A 67 -5.85 -10.30 -4.78
C PHE A 67 -6.05 -10.53 -6.29
N GLY A 68 -7.31 -10.57 -6.78
CA GLY A 68 -7.62 -11.01 -8.16
C GLY A 68 -6.87 -10.28 -9.31
N ARG A 69 -6.68 -8.95 -9.26
CA ARG A 69 -5.95 -8.18 -10.31
C ARG A 69 -4.52 -8.60 -10.46
N LEU A 70 -3.89 -8.79 -9.32
CA LEU A 70 -2.47 -9.02 -9.29
C LEU A 70 -2.24 -10.50 -9.69
N ALA A 71 -3.20 -11.42 -9.42
CA ALA A 71 -3.16 -12.87 -9.73
C ALA A 71 -2.95 -13.11 -11.22
N ILE A 72 -3.74 -12.40 -12.00
CA ILE A 72 -3.70 -12.36 -13.45
C ILE A 72 -2.35 -11.82 -13.92
N ALA A 73 -1.91 -10.71 -13.31
CA ALA A 73 -0.69 -10.03 -13.71
C ALA A 73 0.58 -10.84 -13.45
N PHE A 74 0.64 -11.61 -12.37
CA PHE A 74 1.74 -12.54 -12.16
C PHE A 74 1.77 -13.66 -13.18
N GLN A 75 0.64 -14.34 -13.39
CA GLN A 75 0.58 -15.47 -14.30
C GLN A 75 0.90 -15.08 -15.74
N LEU A 76 0.43 -13.90 -16.18
CA LEU A 76 0.57 -13.45 -17.56
C LEU A 76 1.81 -12.59 -17.83
N THR A 77 2.48 -12.06 -16.80
CA THR A 77 3.66 -11.21 -16.98
C THR A 77 4.88 -11.73 -16.26
N PHE A 78 4.80 -12.01 -14.95
CA PHE A 78 5.98 -12.33 -14.15
C PHE A 78 6.40 -13.81 -14.23
N ALA A 79 5.47 -14.75 -14.22
CA ALA A 79 5.78 -16.18 -14.32
C ALA A 79 6.59 -16.49 -15.59
N PRO A 80 6.21 -16.03 -16.80
CA PRO A 80 7.02 -16.23 -18.00
C PRO A 80 8.42 -15.60 -17.90
N LEU A 81 8.52 -14.37 -17.36
CA LEU A 81 9.82 -13.69 -17.18
C LEU A 81 10.75 -14.43 -16.21
N MET A 82 10.18 -15.19 -15.28
CA MET A 82 10.92 -16.03 -14.32
C MET A 82 11.15 -17.45 -14.82
N GLY A 83 10.83 -17.76 -16.08
CA GLY A 83 10.95 -19.11 -16.64
C GLY A 83 9.95 -20.12 -16.06
N MET A 84 8.90 -19.64 -15.39
CA MET A 84 7.83 -20.47 -14.85
C MET A 84 6.71 -20.63 -15.87
N ALA A 85 6.03 -21.78 -15.84
CA ALA A 85 4.83 -21.99 -16.62
C ALA A 85 3.67 -21.14 -16.09
N THR A 86 2.94 -20.49 -16.99
CA THR A 86 1.68 -19.81 -16.68
C THR A 86 0.59 -20.82 -16.35
N ASP A 87 -0.08 -20.63 -15.22
CA ASP A 87 -1.27 -21.38 -14.82
C ASP A 87 -2.54 -20.63 -15.29
N MET A 88 -3.08 -21.05 -16.42
CA MET A 88 -4.27 -20.44 -17.01
C MET A 88 -5.55 -20.67 -16.18
N ALA A 89 -5.62 -21.74 -15.38
CA ALA A 89 -6.77 -21.96 -14.50
C ALA A 89 -6.81 -20.92 -13.38
N VAL A 90 -5.63 -20.53 -12.84
CA VAL A 90 -5.51 -19.42 -11.89
C VAL A 90 -5.90 -18.09 -12.53
N VAL A 91 -5.51 -17.85 -13.78
CA VAL A 91 -5.90 -16.65 -14.53
C VAL A 91 -7.42 -16.56 -14.65
N GLU A 92 -8.07 -17.58 -15.19
CA GLU A 92 -9.53 -17.60 -15.40
C GLU A 92 -10.32 -17.44 -14.10
N GLN A 93 -9.91 -18.16 -13.04
CA GLN A 93 -10.58 -18.06 -11.74
C GLN A 93 -10.50 -16.64 -11.17
N ASN A 94 -9.34 -15.99 -11.30
CA ASN A 94 -9.14 -14.66 -10.76
C ASN A 94 -9.75 -13.56 -11.64
N GLU A 95 -9.85 -13.77 -12.95
CA GLU A 95 -10.62 -12.89 -13.85
C GLU A 95 -12.09 -12.85 -13.46
N ALA A 96 -12.71 -14.00 -13.23
CA ALA A 96 -14.12 -14.06 -12.83
C ALA A 96 -14.37 -13.39 -11.46
N LYS A 97 -13.45 -13.56 -10.50
CA LYS A 97 -13.53 -12.88 -9.19
C LYS A 97 -13.33 -11.37 -9.33
N LEU A 98 -12.35 -10.98 -10.14
CA LEU A 98 -12.01 -9.60 -10.38
C LEU A 98 -13.14 -8.85 -11.09
N ALA A 99 -13.75 -9.45 -12.11
CA ALA A 99 -14.86 -8.84 -12.84
C ALA A 99 -15.96 -8.36 -11.87
N LYS A 100 -16.34 -9.20 -10.89
CA LYS A 100 -17.32 -8.84 -9.85
C LYS A 100 -16.89 -7.63 -9.01
N VAL A 101 -15.61 -7.52 -8.66
CA VAL A 101 -15.08 -6.36 -7.93
C VAL A 101 -15.09 -5.11 -8.81
N LEU A 102 -14.71 -5.24 -10.07
CA LEU A 102 -14.72 -4.12 -11.02
C LEU A 102 -16.15 -3.65 -11.31
N ASP A 103 -17.16 -4.51 -11.24
CA ASP A 103 -18.57 -4.11 -11.36
C ASP A 103 -19.05 -3.29 -10.13
N VAL A 104 -18.46 -3.53 -8.95
CA VAL A 104 -18.68 -2.64 -7.78
C VAL A 104 -18.01 -1.29 -8.02
N TYR A 105 -16.80 -1.29 -8.58
CA TYR A 105 -16.03 -0.07 -8.82
C TYR A 105 -16.70 0.79 -9.90
N GLU A 106 -17.21 0.16 -10.95
CA GLU A 106 -17.96 0.81 -12.02
C GLU A 106 -19.20 1.52 -11.48
N ARG A 107 -19.97 0.86 -10.59
CA ARG A 107 -21.13 1.49 -9.94
C ARG A 107 -20.72 2.66 -9.05
N ARG A 108 -19.64 2.50 -8.27
CA ARG A 108 -19.14 3.59 -7.42
C ARG A 108 -18.70 4.80 -8.25
N LEU A 109 -17.95 4.58 -9.32
CA LEU A 109 -17.45 5.64 -10.20
C LEU A 109 -18.53 6.22 -11.13
N ALA A 110 -19.73 5.64 -11.16
CA ALA A 110 -20.90 6.24 -11.78
C ALA A 110 -21.53 7.32 -10.88
N GLU A 111 -21.31 7.26 -9.57
CA GLU A 111 -21.83 8.21 -8.59
C GLU A 111 -20.86 9.35 -8.26
N SER A 112 -19.55 9.13 -8.45
CA SER A 112 -18.52 10.12 -8.12
C SER A 112 -17.33 10.09 -9.09
N GLN A 113 -16.60 11.21 -9.21
CA GLN A 113 -15.47 11.30 -10.14
C GLN A 113 -14.32 10.33 -9.78
N TYR A 114 -14.08 10.10 -8.49
CA TYR A 114 -13.04 9.23 -7.93
C TYR A 114 -13.63 8.29 -6.88
N PHE A 115 -12.84 7.33 -6.37
CA PHE A 115 -13.37 6.32 -5.43
C PHE A 115 -13.91 6.92 -4.12
N ALA A 116 -13.28 7.99 -3.62
CA ALA A 116 -13.62 8.63 -2.35
C ALA A 116 -14.52 9.88 -2.48
N GLY A 117 -15.03 10.18 -3.68
CA GLY A 117 -15.80 11.40 -3.94
C GLY A 117 -15.32 12.09 -5.21
N ASP A 118 -15.50 13.40 -5.30
CA ASP A 118 -15.14 14.18 -6.51
C ASP A 118 -13.70 14.70 -6.51
N GLU A 119 -12.95 14.42 -5.44
CA GLU A 119 -11.52 14.72 -5.34
C GLU A 119 -10.65 13.47 -5.47
N PHE A 120 -9.50 13.64 -6.12
CA PHE A 120 -8.49 12.58 -6.22
C PHE A 120 -7.80 12.36 -4.88
N THR A 121 -7.76 11.10 -4.42
CA THR A 121 -7.20 10.76 -3.11
C THR A 121 -6.26 9.55 -3.19
N LEU A 122 -5.73 9.15 -2.03
CA LEU A 122 -5.00 7.89 -1.90
C LEU A 122 -5.83 6.68 -2.35
N ALA A 123 -7.17 6.72 -2.24
CA ALA A 123 -8.04 5.63 -2.68
C ALA A 123 -7.88 5.32 -4.18
N ASP A 124 -7.57 6.33 -5.00
CA ASP A 124 -7.30 6.16 -6.43
C ASP A 124 -5.87 5.70 -6.68
N LEU A 125 -4.91 6.32 -5.97
CA LEU A 125 -3.48 6.07 -6.17
C LEU A 125 -3.09 4.62 -5.87
N VAL A 126 -3.65 4.02 -4.81
CA VAL A 126 -3.31 2.63 -4.41
C VAL A 126 -3.70 1.59 -5.46
N HIS A 127 -4.63 1.90 -6.36
CA HIS A 127 -5.05 1.00 -7.43
C HIS A 127 -4.16 1.07 -8.67
N MET A 128 -3.38 2.13 -8.83
CA MET A 128 -2.67 2.43 -10.08
C MET A 128 -1.61 1.40 -10.46
N PRO A 129 -0.69 0.94 -9.58
CA PRO A 129 0.37 0.02 -9.98
C PRO A 129 -0.15 -1.29 -10.58
N ASN A 130 -1.18 -1.85 -9.93
CA ASN A 130 -1.72 -3.14 -10.33
C ASN A 130 -2.64 -3.03 -11.54
N THR A 131 -3.33 -1.89 -11.70
CA THR A 131 -4.18 -1.63 -12.87
C THR A 131 -3.33 -1.36 -14.10
N ASP A 132 -2.22 -0.63 -13.97
CA ASP A 132 -1.27 -0.39 -15.05
C ASP A 132 -0.68 -1.68 -15.60
N LEU A 133 -0.27 -2.58 -14.70
CA LEU A 133 0.26 -3.88 -15.09
C LEU A 133 -0.81 -4.73 -15.82
N LEU A 134 -2.04 -4.75 -15.30
CA LEU A 134 -3.17 -5.45 -15.92
C LEU A 134 -3.44 -4.91 -17.34
N VAL A 135 -3.50 -3.59 -17.50
CA VAL A 135 -3.81 -2.94 -18.78
C VAL A 135 -2.65 -3.10 -19.78
N SER A 136 -1.40 -2.91 -19.34
CA SER A 136 -0.26 -2.79 -20.25
C SER A 136 0.49 -4.11 -20.54
N LYS A 137 0.42 -5.10 -19.65
CA LYS A 137 1.29 -6.31 -19.73
C LYS A 137 0.57 -7.65 -19.82
N THR A 138 -0.76 -7.70 -19.66
CA THR A 138 -1.47 -8.99 -19.56
C THR A 138 -2.39 -9.32 -20.74
N GLY A 139 -2.63 -8.37 -21.65
CA GLY A 139 -3.67 -8.54 -22.68
C GLY A 139 -5.11 -8.51 -22.15
N LYS A 140 -5.31 -8.20 -20.85
CA LYS A 140 -6.62 -8.13 -20.19
C LYS A 140 -7.11 -6.71 -19.93
N ALA A 141 -6.67 -5.75 -20.75
CA ALA A 141 -7.09 -4.36 -20.69
C ALA A 141 -8.62 -4.19 -20.72
N GLY A 142 -9.33 -5.07 -21.45
CA GLY A 142 -10.79 -5.10 -21.54
C GLY A 142 -11.49 -5.13 -20.17
N LEU A 143 -10.89 -5.74 -19.14
CA LEU A 143 -11.45 -5.73 -17.79
C LEU A 143 -11.63 -4.31 -17.23
N ILE A 144 -10.81 -3.34 -17.66
CA ILE A 144 -10.94 -1.94 -17.26
C ILE A 144 -11.64 -1.14 -18.36
N THR A 145 -11.22 -1.29 -19.62
CA THR A 145 -11.63 -0.41 -20.72
C THR A 145 -13.05 -0.65 -21.23
N GLU A 146 -13.64 -1.84 -20.99
CA GLU A 146 -15.03 -2.12 -21.39
C GLU A 146 -16.05 -1.54 -20.39
N ARG A 147 -15.60 -1.11 -19.21
CA ARG A 147 -16.43 -0.48 -18.18
C ARG A 147 -16.28 1.04 -18.29
N LYS A 148 -17.37 1.72 -18.63
CA LYS A 148 -17.34 3.15 -19.02
C LYS A 148 -16.68 4.03 -17.96
N ASN A 149 -17.11 3.95 -16.71
CA ASN A 149 -16.64 4.83 -15.65
C ASN A 149 -15.24 4.46 -15.16
N LEU A 150 -14.92 3.16 -15.12
CA LEU A 150 -13.58 2.67 -14.86
C LEU A 150 -12.57 3.06 -15.95
N SER A 151 -12.96 3.00 -17.23
CA SER A 151 -12.13 3.46 -18.34
C SER A 151 -11.83 4.95 -18.22
N ARG A 152 -12.87 5.77 -17.97
CA ARG A 152 -12.71 7.21 -17.70
C ARG A 152 -11.73 7.46 -16.56
N TRP A 153 -11.96 6.82 -15.41
CA TRP A 153 -11.10 6.96 -14.24
C TRP A 153 -9.65 6.55 -14.55
N TRP A 154 -9.45 5.44 -15.27
CA TRP A 154 -8.13 4.96 -15.66
C TRP A 154 -7.41 5.98 -16.55
N ASP A 155 -8.07 6.52 -17.57
CA ASP A 155 -7.50 7.52 -18.47
C ASP A 155 -7.10 8.79 -17.72
N GLU A 156 -7.97 9.28 -16.83
CA GLU A 156 -7.72 10.48 -16.02
C GLU A 156 -6.54 10.30 -15.06
N VAL A 157 -6.50 9.18 -14.31
CA VAL A 157 -5.47 8.98 -13.27
C VAL A 157 -4.13 8.56 -13.86
N SER A 158 -4.11 7.72 -14.91
CA SER A 158 -2.87 7.29 -15.57
C SER A 158 -2.19 8.41 -16.36
N ALA A 159 -2.95 9.42 -16.81
CA ALA A 159 -2.41 10.59 -17.48
C ALA A 159 -1.63 11.52 -16.54
N ARG A 160 -1.77 11.38 -15.21
CA ARG A 160 -1.19 12.30 -14.22
C ARG A 160 0.34 12.32 -14.29
N PRO A 161 0.99 13.50 -14.27
CA PRO A 161 2.44 13.61 -14.30
C PRO A 161 3.14 12.85 -13.17
N SER A 162 2.55 12.83 -11.97
CA SER A 162 3.07 12.08 -10.82
C SER A 162 3.09 10.57 -11.06
N TRP A 163 2.05 10.02 -11.71
CA TRP A 163 1.98 8.61 -12.06
C TRP A 163 3.01 8.24 -13.14
N LYS A 164 3.09 9.04 -14.21
CA LYS A 164 4.07 8.83 -15.28
C LYS A 164 5.51 8.84 -14.77
N LYS A 165 5.84 9.76 -13.86
CA LYS A 165 7.17 9.78 -13.22
C LYS A 165 7.45 8.50 -12.43
N LEU A 166 6.47 7.98 -11.68
CA LEU A 166 6.63 6.79 -10.86
C LEU A 166 6.71 5.48 -11.70
N ALA A 167 5.80 5.32 -12.65
CA ALA A 167 5.68 4.08 -13.45
C ALA A 167 6.88 3.81 -14.36
N PHE A 168 7.59 4.87 -14.79
CA PHE A 168 8.73 4.75 -15.72
C PHE A 168 10.09 5.03 -15.07
N ALA A 169 10.16 5.41 -13.77
CA ALA A 169 11.42 5.76 -13.12
C ALA A 169 12.51 4.67 -13.14
N PRO A 170 12.20 3.38 -12.88
CA PRO A 170 13.20 2.31 -12.98
C PRO A 170 13.63 2.01 -14.42
N LEU A 171 12.72 2.16 -15.39
CA LEU A 171 12.99 1.89 -16.81
C LEU A 171 13.88 2.99 -17.44
N LEU A 172 13.84 4.20 -16.88
CA LEU A 172 14.53 5.38 -17.40
C LEU A 172 15.82 5.71 -16.63
N GLU A 173 16.28 4.82 -15.73
CA GLU A 173 17.45 5.03 -14.86
C GLU A 173 17.50 6.44 -14.25
N ILE A 174 16.34 6.95 -13.81
CA ILE A 174 16.23 8.35 -13.43
C ILE A 174 17.10 8.58 -12.17
N PRO A 175 18.18 9.39 -12.27
CA PRO A 175 19.02 9.68 -11.11
C PRO A 175 18.21 10.36 -10.02
N GLN A 176 18.69 10.35 -8.78
CA GLN A 176 18.03 11.06 -7.69
C GLN A 176 17.76 12.51 -8.09
N ASP A 177 16.49 12.83 -8.27
CA ASP A 177 16.06 14.15 -8.67
C ASP A 177 16.06 15.05 -7.42
N HIS A 178 17.21 15.68 -7.16
CA HIS A 178 17.38 16.60 -6.04
C HIS A 178 16.37 17.76 -6.08
N MET A 179 15.93 18.18 -7.28
CA MET A 179 14.90 19.20 -7.42
C MET A 179 13.53 18.66 -7.00
N ALA A 180 13.17 17.44 -7.41
CA ALA A 180 11.94 16.79 -6.96
C ALA A 180 11.94 16.50 -5.46
N ILE A 181 13.08 16.10 -4.88
CA ILE A 181 13.22 15.95 -3.43
C ILE A 181 12.97 17.28 -2.73
N ALA A 182 13.58 18.37 -3.19
CA ALA A 182 13.39 19.70 -2.60
C ALA A 182 11.96 20.22 -2.77
N GLU A 183 11.32 19.93 -3.90
CA GLU A 183 9.92 20.27 -4.17
C GLU A 183 8.97 19.46 -3.26
N ASN A 184 9.18 18.15 -3.15
CA ASN A 184 8.36 17.28 -2.29
C ASN A 184 8.56 17.61 -0.81
N GLU A 185 9.77 18.01 -0.41
CA GLU A 185 10.00 18.52 0.95
C GLU A 185 9.22 19.82 1.20
N ARG A 186 9.19 20.75 0.24
CA ARG A 186 8.37 21.96 0.34
C ARG A 186 6.87 21.63 0.45
N LYS A 187 6.38 20.68 -0.35
CA LYS A 187 4.99 20.20 -0.27
C LYS A 187 4.69 19.54 1.08
N LEU A 188 5.59 18.69 1.56
CA LEU A 188 5.46 18.06 2.86
C LEU A 188 5.42 19.11 3.98
N GLN A 189 6.26 20.15 3.92
CA GLN A 189 6.20 21.26 4.87
C GLN A 189 4.85 21.98 4.83
N GLN A 190 4.25 22.19 3.66
CA GLN A 190 2.91 22.78 3.54
C GLN A 190 1.85 21.88 4.18
N VAL A 191 1.88 20.57 3.91
CA VAL A 191 0.96 19.60 4.54
C VAL A 191 1.14 19.59 6.06
N LEU A 192 2.38 19.57 6.55
CA LEU A 192 2.66 19.59 7.98
C LEU A 192 2.21 20.89 8.64
N ASN A 193 2.19 22.04 7.93
CA ASN A 193 1.58 23.27 8.45
C ASN A 193 0.07 23.11 8.66
N VAL A 194 -0.62 22.50 7.70
CA VAL A 194 -2.06 22.20 7.82
C VAL A 194 -2.31 21.23 8.99
N TYR A 195 -1.46 20.21 9.14
CA TYR A 195 -1.56 19.28 10.26
C TYR A 195 -1.35 19.99 11.59
N ASP A 196 -0.37 20.89 11.68
CA ASP A 196 -0.12 21.64 12.92
C ASP A 196 -1.31 22.54 13.28
N GLU A 197 -2.01 23.10 12.30
CA GLU A 197 -3.25 23.86 12.52
C GLU A 197 -4.39 22.94 13.01
N ILE A 198 -4.62 21.80 12.36
CA ILE A 198 -5.65 20.84 12.79
C ILE A 198 -5.36 20.37 14.22
N LEU A 199 -4.12 19.96 14.49
CA LEU A 199 -3.66 19.47 15.78
C LEU A 199 -3.52 20.57 16.84
N SER A 200 -3.65 21.85 16.47
CA SER A 200 -3.78 22.94 17.45
C SER A 200 -5.17 22.97 18.08
N LYS A 201 -6.18 22.45 17.37
CA LYS A 201 -7.59 22.42 17.77
C LYS A 201 -8.01 21.05 18.30
N ASN A 202 -7.39 19.99 17.77
CA ASN A 202 -7.74 18.60 18.03
C ASN A 202 -6.57 17.82 18.63
N GLU A 203 -6.89 16.73 19.34
CA GLU A 203 -5.88 15.80 19.83
C GLU A 203 -5.20 15.00 18.71
N TYR A 204 -5.97 14.60 17.69
CA TYR A 204 -5.61 13.75 16.55
C TYR A 204 -6.06 14.36 15.21
N LEU A 205 -5.65 13.76 14.09
CA LEU A 205 -5.91 14.33 12.75
C LEU A 205 -7.40 14.39 12.39
N ALA A 206 -8.21 13.46 12.91
CA ALA A 206 -9.65 13.35 12.62
C ALA A 206 -10.55 13.91 13.74
N GLY A 207 -9.98 14.51 14.79
CA GLY A 207 -10.72 14.96 15.97
C GLY A 207 -10.00 14.56 17.26
N ASP A 208 -10.74 14.36 18.35
CA ASP A 208 -10.15 14.05 19.65
C ASP A 208 -9.96 12.55 19.91
N GLU A 209 -10.31 11.71 18.93
CA GLU A 209 -10.12 10.26 18.99
C GLU A 209 -9.05 9.79 18.00
N PHE A 210 -8.27 8.79 18.42
CA PHE A 210 -7.28 8.14 17.57
C PHE A 210 -7.97 7.28 16.50
N THR A 211 -7.60 7.46 15.24
CA THR A 211 -8.23 6.75 14.12
C THR A 211 -7.21 6.15 13.15
N LEU A 212 -7.72 5.46 12.11
CA LEU A 212 -6.91 5.05 10.97
C LEU A 212 -6.20 6.22 10.29
N ALA A 213 -6.76 7.43 10.36
CA ALA A 213 -6.12 8.63 9.82
C ALA A 213 -4.79 8.92 10.51
N ASP A 214 -4.62 8.59 11.80
CA ASP A 214 -3.36 8.77 12.52
C ASP A 214 -2.44 7.55 12.36
N LEU A 215 -3.02 6.36 12.46
CA LEU A 215 -2.29 5.09 12.40
C LEU A 215 -1.58 4.92 11.05
N SER A 216 -2.22 5.35 9.95
CA SER A 216 -1.71 5.12 8.60
C SER A 216 -0.37 5.80 8.32
N HIS A 217 -0.04 6.87 9.08
CA HIS A 217 1.18 7.65 8.92
C HIS A 217 2.38 7.05 9.64
N LEU A 218 2.19 6.21 10.66
CA LEU A 218 3.27 5.70 11.50
C LEU A 218 4.37 4.98 10.71
N PRO A 219 4.08 4.04 9.78
CA PRO A 219 5.13 3.33 9.06
C PRO A 219 6.01 4.26 8.23
N ASP A 220 5.40 5.08 7.37
CA ASP A 220 6.15 5.94 6.45
C ASP A 220 6.85 7.09 7.21
N SER A 221 6.22 7.61 8.27
CA SER A 221 6.81 8.67 9.10
C SER A 221 8.00 8.17 9.90
N GLN A 222 7.98 6.92 10.41
CA GLN A 222 9.12 6.28 11.09
C GLN A 222 10.37 6.24 10.18
N TYR A 223 10.18 5.92 8.89
CA TYR A 223 11.27 5.98 7.91
C TYR A 223 11.78 7.40 7.71
N ILE A 224 10.90 8.39 7.55
CA ILE A 224 11.31 9.79 7.32
C ILE A 224 12.09 10.32 8.53
N VAL A 225 11.61 10.10 9.76
CA VAL A 225 12.23 10.62 10.99
C VAL A 225 13.49 9.84 11.44
N SER A 226 13.79 8.72 10.78
CA SER A 226 15.04 7.98 10.98
C SER A 226 16.26 8.78 10.52
N SER A 227 16.07 9.71 9.57
CA SER A 227 17.08 10.68 9.13
C SER A 227 17.01 11.98 9.94
N GLU A 228 18.14 12.64 10.17
CA GLU A 228 18.16 13.95 10.84
C GLU A 228 17.35 15.00 10.07
N ARG A 229 17.50 15.01 8.74
CA ARG A 229 16.77 15.89 7.81
C ARG A 229 15.26 15.70 7.95
N GLY A 230 14.77 14.47 7.88
CA GLY A 230 13.34 14.18 7.99
C GLY A 230 12.80 14.38 9.40
N ARG A 231 13.58 14.09 10.45
CA ARG A 231 13.19 14.35 11.84
C ARG A 231 12.91 15.83 12.08
N LYS A 232 13.79 16.70 11.57
CA LYS A 232 13.62 18.16 11.67
C LYS A 232 12.29 18.64 11.08
N LEU A 233 11.77 18.01 10.02
CA LEU A 233 10.48 18.38 9.42
C LEU A 233 9.30 18.16 10.37
N PHE A 234 9.32 17.07 11.15
CA PHE A 234 8.27 16.73 12.10
C PHE A 234 8.43 17.47 13.43
N THR A 235 9.67 17.68 13.89
CA THR A 235 9.94 18.34 15.17
C THR A 235 9.89 19.87 15.11
N SER A 236 9.91 20.48 13.91
CA SER A 236 9.87 21.95 13.76
C SER A 236 8.51 22.56 14.09
N ARG A 237 7.47 21.74 14.24
CA ARG A 237 6.08 22.15 14.46
C ARG A 237 5.58 21.54 15.77
N ARG A 238 5.14 22.38 16.70
CA ARG A 238 4.88 21.96 18.08
C ARG A 238 3.78 20.90 18.18
N ASN A 239 2.65 21.08 17.47
CA ASN A 239 1.50 20.19 17.59
C ASN A 239 1.73 18.90 16.80
N VAL A 240 2.39 18.99 15.63
CA VAL A 240 2.85 17.80 14.89
C VAL A 240 3.83 16.98 15.71
N ALA A 241 4.83 17.62 16.35
CA ALA A 241 5.80 16.93 17.19
C ALA A 241 5.13 16.22 18.37
N ARG A 242 4.21 16.92 19.06
CA ARG A 242 3.40 16.36 20.15
C ARG A 242 2.58 15.16 19.68
N TRP A 243 1.87 15.30 18.57
CA TRP A 243 1.04 14.24 17.99
C TRP A 243 1.90 13.02 17.62
N PHE A 244 3.00 13.23 16.89
CA PHE A 244 3.88 12.15 16.45
C PHE A 244 4.52 11.41 17.63
N ASP A 245 5.02 12.13 18.65
CA ASP A 245 5.53 11.52 19.88
C ASP A 245 4.45 10.68 20.59
N LYS A 246 3.20 11.18 20.63
CA LYS A 246 2.09 10.45 21.23
C LYS A 246 1.75 9.17 20.49
N ILE A 247 1.57 9.23 19.16
CA ILE A 247 1.16 8.05 18.37
C ILE A 247 2.29 7.01 18.24
N SER A 248 3.55 7.45 18.25
CA SER A 248 4.71 6.56 18.19
C SER A 248 5.03 5.85 19.52
N ARG A 249 4.46 6.31 20.64
CA ARG A 249 4.54 5.64 21.96
C ARG A 249 3.36 4.72 22.27
N ARG A 250 2.45 4.52 21.31
CA ARG A 250 1.34 3.59 21.53
C ARG A 250 1.89 2.17 21.63
N LYS A 251 1.43 1.40 22.62
CA LYS A 251 1.87 0.02 22.85
C LYS A 251 1.79 -0.86 21.59
N ALA A 252 0.73 -0.71 20.80
CA ALA A 252 0.58 -1.42 19.52
C ALA A 252 1.71 -1.07 18.54
N TRP A 253 2.09 0.21 18.44
CA TRP A 253 3.20 0.63 17.59
C TRP A 253 4.55 0.22 18.15
N GLU A 254 4.78 0.34 19.45
CA GLU A 254 6.01 -0.14 20.09
C GLU A 254 6.21 -1.65 19.86
N GLN A 255 5.13 -2.43 19.87
CA GLN A 255 5.17 -3.85 19.51
C GLN A 255 5.53 -4.06 18.04
N VAL A 256 4.99 -3.26 17.10
CA VAL A 256 5.39 -3.32 15.69
C VAL A 256 6.87 -2.95 15.51
N VAL A 257 7.35 -1.89 16.16
CA VAL A 257 8.77 -1.50 16.14
C VAL A 257 9.66 -2.59 16.76
N LYS A 258 9.20 -3.23 17.83
CA LYS A 258 9.87 -4.40 18.41
C LYS A 258 9.92 -5.56 17.42
N MET A 259 8.82 -5.87 16.73
CA MET A 259 8.80 -6.86 15.65
C MET A 259 9.78 -6.49 14.52
N GLN A 260 9.90 -5.21 14.19
CA GLN A 260 10.88 -4.72 13.19
C GLN A 260 12.33 -4.90 13.66
N MET A 261 12.60 -4.82 14.96
CA MET A 261 13.95 -5.04 15.50
C MET A 261 14.29 -6.52 15.68
N GLU A 262 13.35 -7.32 16.16
CA GLU A 262 13.53 -8.76 16.42
C GLU A 262 13.42 -9.60 15.14
N HIS A 263 12.57 -9.17 14.21
CA HIS A 263 12.27 -9.84 12.95
C HIS A 263 12.21 -8.84 11.78
N PRO A 264 13.28 -8.08 11.50
CA PRO A 264 13.29 -7.08 10.43
C PRO A 264 12.89 -7.69 9.08
N GLY A 265 13.36 -8.92 8.83
CA GLY A 265 13.37 -9.53 7.51
C GLY A 265 14.38 -8.83 6.59
N ALA A 266 14.91 -9.56 5.61
CA ALA A 266 15.85 -8.98 4.67
C ALA A 266 15.11 -8.31 3.51
N PHE A 267 15.55 -7.11 3.12
CA PHE A 267 15.15 -6.40 1.91
C PHE A 267 16.43 -6.16 1.11
N GLU A 268 16.62 -6.90 0.02
CA GLU A 268 17.50 -6.51 -1.09
C GLU A 268 16.74 -6.74 -2.40
#